data_AF-A0A961B477-F1
#
_entry.id   AF-A0A961B477-F1
#
_cell.length_a   1.000
_cell.length_b   1.000
_cell.length_c   1.000
_cell.angle_alpha   90.00
_cell.angle_beta   90.00
_cell.angle_gamma   90.00
#
_symmetry.space_group_name_H-M   'P 1'
#
loop_
_entity.id
_entity.type
_entity.pdbx_description
1 polymer ?
#
loop_
_entity_poly.entity_id
_entity_poly.type
_entity_poly.pdbx_seq_one_letter_code
_entity_poly.pdbx_strand_id
1 'polypeptide(L)'
;ADATGNPHWRELYDRFGAEKEGQRWTRWLHPDAVDGGQPLTLYANQFCQSLTALRRLEKDPARARRIAEFQRRWAERALTSNVFDPACWRRLDWAGNRDEAATRALIEPLGYDLDHPLNVLEVYRAYDRQWWSRPESPSHGVMQKLGYGLATVALHGALLADDPALRERARPTVARMVREFSENRQSYRVGENFNRTVILGLLALP
;
A
#
# COMPACT_ATOMS: atom_id res chain seq x y z
N ALA A 1 -27.48 4.96 4.78
CA ALA A 1 -28.69 4.77 3.96
C ALA A 1 -28.52 5.33 2.55
N ASP A 2 -27.96 6.53 2.39
CA ASP A 2 -28.21 7.30 1.15
C ASP A 2 -27.16 7.18 0.05
N ALA A 3 -26.01 6.54 0.29
CA ALA A 3 -24.95 6.50 -0.72
C ALA A 3 -25.16 5.45 -1.84
N THR A 4 -25.92 4.38 -1.59
CA THR A 4 -26.08 3.26 -2.56
C THR A 4 -27.52 2.85 -2.82
N GLY A 5 -28.48 3.31 -2.01
CA GLY A 5 -29.91 2.98 -2.13
C GLY A 5 -30.28 1.50 -1.92
N ASN A 6 -29.31 0.60 -1.74
CA ASN A 6 -29.55 -0.83 -1.62
C ASN A 6 -29.74 -1.25 -0.15
N PRO A 7 -30.92 -1.81 0.23
CA PRO A 7 -31.21 -2.26 1.59
C PRO A 7 -30.22 -3.30 2.12
N HIS A 8 -29.64 -4.14 1.25
CA HIS A 8 -28.67 -5.16 1.62
C HIS A 8 -27.43 -4.57 2.31
N TRP A 9 -26.92 -3.43 1.83
CA TRP A 9 -25.75 -2.80 2.44
C TRP A 9 -26.04 -2.24 3.83
N ARG A 10 -27.27 -1.77 4.07
CA ARG A 10 -27.71 -1.33 5.39
C ARG A 10 -27.79 -2.52 6.35
N GLU A 11 -28.40 -3.61 5.91
CA GLU A 11 -28.48 -4.85 6.71
C GLU A 11 -27.08 -5.35 7.10
N LEU A 12 -26.14 -5.40 6.16
CA LEU A 12 -24.76 -5.80 6.45
C LEU A 12 -24.08 -4.82 7.42
N TYR A 13 -24.26 -3.50 7.22
CA TYR A 13 -23.70 -2.49 8.11
C TYR A 13 -24.23 -2.63 9.54
N ASP A 14 -25.54 -2.80 9.71
CA ASP A 14 -26.18 -2.95 11.02
C ASP A 14 -25.73 -4.27 11.68
N ARG A 15 -25.74 -5.37 10.93
CA ARG A 15 -25.31 -6.69 11.40
C ARG A 15 -23.87 -6.68 11.90
N PHE A 16 -22.94 -6.17 11.10
CA PHE A 16 -21.52 -6.16 11.47
C PHE A 16 -21.18 -5.00 12.42
N GLY A 17 -21.93 -3.89 12.40
CA GLY A 17 -21.76 -2.75 13.30
C GLY A 17 -22.12 -3.07 14.75
N ALA A 18 -23.16 -3.89 14.96
CA ALA A 18 -23.59 -4.35 16.29
C ALA A 18 -22.75 -5.52 16.85
N GLU A 19 -21.82 -6.07 16.05
CA GLU A 19 -21.05 -7.25 16.41
C GLU A 19 -20.06 -6.97 17.55
N LYS A 20 -20.33 -7.55 18.73
CA LYS A 20 -19.45 -7.43 19.89
C LYS A 20 -18.28 -8.42 19.86
N GLU A 21 -18.52 -9.70 19.57
CA GLU A 21 -17.50 -10.78 19.68
C GLU A 21 -17.56 -11.77 18.50
N GLY A 22 -17.92 -11.30 17.31
CA GLY A 22 -18.13 -12.17 16.16
C GLY A 22 -17.02 -12.16 15.11
N GLN A 23 -17.38 -12.40 13.86
CA GLN A 23 -16.48 -12.66 12.74
C GLN A 23 -15.45 -11.54 12.54
N ARG A 24 -15.78 -10.28 12.83
CA ARG A 24 -14.80 -9.19 12.79
C ARG A 24 -13.53 -9.53 13.58
N TRP A 25 -13.68 -10.03 14.80
CA TRP A 25 -12.57 -10.22 15.72
C TRP A 25 -11.92 -11.59 15.61
N THR A 26 -12.71 -12.62 15.29
CA THR A 26 -12.27 -14.02 15.24
C THR A 26 -11.80 -14.44 13.86
N ARG A 27 -12.21 -13.73 12.80
CA ARG A 27 -11.88 -14.06 11.42
C ARG A 27 -11.22 -12.92 10.66
N TRP A 28 -11.81 -11.72 10.65
CA TRP A 28 -11.38 -10.67 9.70
C TRP A 28 -10.20 -9.83 10.20
N LEU A 29 -10.18 -9.51 11.49
CA LEU A 29 -9.12 -8.76 12.18
C LEU A 29 -8.32 -9.66 13.13
N HIS A 30 -8.45 -10.98 13.00
CA HIS A 30 -7.55 -11.90 13.68
C HIS A 30 -6.14 -11.74 13.05
N PRO A 31 -5.05 -11.66 13.83
CA PRO A 31 -3.71 -11.43 13.30
C PRO A 31 -3.30 -12.38 12.17
N ASP A 32 -3.69 -13.66 12.27
CA ASP A 32 -3.36 -14.69 11.28
C ASP A 32 -4.17 -14.56 9.98
N ALA A 33 -5.26 -13.77 9.98
CA ALA A 33 -6.03 -13.49 8.78
C ALA A 33 -5.24 -12.68 7.75
N VAL A 34 -4.10 -12.11 8.13
CA VAL A 34 -3.17 -11.47 7.19
C VAL A 34 -2.61 -12.46 6.18
N ASP A 35 -2.41 -13.73 6.55
CA ASP A 35 -1.73 -14.71 5.69
C ASP A 35 -2.65 -15.20 4.56
N GLY A 36 -3.93 -15.43 4.87
CA GLY A 36 -4.98 -15.76 3.88
C GLY A 36 -5.78 -14.55 3.39
N GLY A 37 -5.38 -13.34 3.81
CA GLY A 37 -6.13 -12.11 3.59
C GLY A 37 -6.12 -11.68 2.14
N GLN A 38 -7.14 -10.89 1.78
CA GLN A 38 -7.29 -10.32 0.44
C GLN A 38 -5.99 -9.65 -0.03
N PRO A 39 -5.72 -9.70 -1.34
CA PRO A 39 -4.71 -8.88 -1.99
C PRO A 39 -4.46 -7.47 -1.46
N LEU A 40 -3.18 -7.08 -1.39
CA LEU A 40 -2.75 -5.72 -1.06
C LEU A 40 -2.83 -4.82 -2.30
N THR A 41 -3.90 -4.02 -2.38
CA THR A 41 -4.23 -3.16 -3.51
C THR A 41 -3.58 -1.78 -3.44
N LEU A 42 -3.54 -1.04 -4.56
CA LEU A 42 -3.20 0.39 -4.60
C LEU A 42 -4.07 1.26 -3.67
N TYR A 43 -5.23 0.79 -3.22
CA TYR A 43 -6.14 1.49 -2.31
C TYR A 43 -6.15 0.93 -0.89
N ALA A 44 -5.32 -0.07 -0.60
CA ALA A 44 -5.29 -0.70 0.71
C ALA A 44 -4.70 0.22 1.80
N ASN A 45 -4.13 1.37 1.41
CA ASN A 45 -3.81 2.45 2.33
C ASN A 45 -5.04 3.01 3.04
N GLN A 46 -6.21 3.06 2.38
CA GLN A 46 -7.47 3.49 2.99
C GLN A 46 -7.86 2.54 4.13
N PHE A 47 -7.66 1.24 3.93
CA PHE A 47 -7.89 0.22 4.96
C PHE A 47 -6.99 0.44 6.18
N CYS A 48 -5.69 0.76 5.99
CA CYS A 48 -4.79 1.10 7.10
C CYS A 48 -5.25 2.34 7.90
N GLN A 49 -5.76 3.36 7.21
CA GLN A 49 -6.34 4.52 7.88
C GLN A 49 -7.58 4.13 8.70
N SER A 50 -8.46 3.31 8.13
CA SER A 50 -9.63 2.78 8.84
C SER A 50 -9.24 1.95 10.07
N LEU A 51 -8.21 1.09 9.99
CA LEU A 51 -7.69 0.34 11.13
C LEU A 51 -7.12 1.26 12.21
N THR A 52 -6.41 2.31 11.81
CA THR A 52 -5.86 3.31 12.74
C THR A 52 -6.99 4.05 13.47
N ALA A 53 -8.02 4.48 12.74
CA ALA A 53 -9.20 5.12 13.31
C ALA A 53 -9.95 4.18 14.26
N LEU A 54 -10.19 2.93 13.83
CA LEU A 54 -10.83 1.90 14.64
C LEU A 54 -10.06 1.65 15.94
N ARG A 55 -8.73 1.50 15.86
CA ARG A 55 -7.87 1.32 17.04
C ARG A 55 -7.97 2.47 18.04
N ARG A 56 -8.04 3.71 17.56
CA ARG A 56 -8.17 4.91 18.41
C ARG A 56 -9.54 5.02 19.09
N LEU A 57 -10.58 4.48 18.46
CA LEU A 57 -11.96 4.53 18.95
C LEU A 57 -12.34 3.29 19.78
N GLU A 58 -11.59 2.20 19.66
CA GLU A 58 -11.83 0.96 20.40
C GLU A 58 -11.59 1.16 21.90
N LYS A 59 -12.57 0.75 22.70
CA LYS A 59 -12.58 0.93 24.16
C LYS A 59 -12.01 -0.29 24.88
N ASP A 60 -12.08 -1.46 24.26
CA ASP A 60 -11.50 -2.69 24.81
C ASP A 60 -9.99 -2.75 24.50
N PRO A 61 -9.10 -2.70 25.52
CA PRO A 61 -7.66 -2.76 25.31
C PRO A 61 -7.17 -4.04 24.63
N ALA A 62 -7.85 -5.17 24.81
CA ALA A 62 -7.48 -6.42 24.17
C ALA A 62 -7.74 -6.37 22.65
N ARG A 63 -8.87 -5.79 22.25
CA ARG A 63 -9.21 -5.59 20.83
C ARG A 63 -8.33 -4.53 20.18
N ALA A 64 -8.05 -3.44 20.88
CA ALA A 64 -7.11 -2.42 20.41
C ALA A 64 -5.72 -3.01 20.11
N ARG A 65 -5.20 -3.87 21.01
CA ARG A 65 -3.96 -4.63 20.78
C ARG A 65 -4.05 -5.58 19.59
N ARG A 66 -5.18 -6.27 19.42
CA ARG A 66 -5.39 -7.16 18.28
C ARG A 66 -5.36 -6.40 16.95
N ILE A 67 -6.02 -5.23 16.88
CA ILE A 67 -5.98 -4.36 15.70
C ILE A 67 -4.55 -3.89 15.43
N ALA A 68 -3.81 -3.48 16.47
CA ALA A 68 -2.42 -3.05 16.34
C ALA A 68 -1.54 -4.17 15.76
N GLU A 69 -1.69 -5.39 16.27
CA GLU A 69 -0.93 -6.55 15.80
C GLU A 69 -1.31 -6.94 14.36
N PHE A 70 -2.59 -6.94 14.02
CA PHE A 70 -3.04 -7.15 12.65
C PHE A 70 -2.43 -6.11 11.71
N GLN A 71 -2.51 -4.82 12.07
CA GLN A 71 -1.95 -3.73 11.27
C GLN A 71 -0.44 -3.85 11.10
N ARG A 72 0.29 -4.25 12.16
CA ARG A 72 1.72 -4.51 12.11
C ARG A 72 2.07 -5.62 11.11
N ARG A 73 1.42 -6.78 11.21
CA ARG A 73 1.64 -7.91 10.29
C ARG A 73 1.26 -7.55 8.85
N TRP A 74 0.16 -6.85 8.67
CA TRP A 74 -0.27 -6.35 7.37
C TRP A 74 0.78 -5.42 6.75
N ALA A 75 1.32 -4.49 7.54
CA ALA A 75 2.34 -3.55 7.08
C ALA A 75 3.67 -4.25 6.77
N GLU A 76 4.07 -5.25 7.57
CA GLU A 76 5.24 -6.09 7.27
C GLU A 76 5.06 -6.85 5.95
N ARG A 77 3.90 -7.51 5.78
CA ARG A 77 3.56 -8.20 4.53
C ARG A 77 3.61 -7.22 3.36
N ALA A 78 3.04 -6.03 3.50
CA ALA A 78 3.15 -4.98 2.49
C ALA A 78 4.62 -4.59 2.22
N LEU A 79 5.47 -4.38 3.21
CA LEU A 79 6.85 -4.00 2.91
C LEU A 79 7.67 -5.10 2.22
N THR A 80 7.37 -6.37 2.49
CA THR A 80 8.24 -7.50 2.11
C THR A 80 7.73 -8.34 0.95
N SER A 81 6.46 -8.23 0.57
CA SER A 81 5.89 -9.04 -0.51
C SER A 81 6.56 -8.74 -1.86
N ASN A 82 6.80 -9.79 -2.64
CA ASN A 82 7.31 -9.67 -4.00
C ASN A 82 6.34 -8.84 -4.87
N VAL A 83 6.86 -7.82 -5.56
CA VAL A 83 6.08 -6.95 -6.45
C VAL A 83 5.70 -7.61 -7.78
N PHE A 84 6.41 -8.69 -8.16
CA PHE A 84 6.28 -9.39 -9.43
C PHE A 84 5.53 -10.72 -9.34
N ASP A 85 5.38 -11.27 -8.13
CA ASP A 85 4.69 -12.54 -7.93
C ASP A 85 3.22 -12.42 -8.38
N PRO A 86 2.75 -13.23 -9.34
CA PRO A 86 1.37 -13.16 -9.83
C PRO A 86 0.33 -13.55 -8.75
N ALA A 87 0.70 -14.35 -7.75
CA ALA A 87 -0.13 -14.63 -6.58
C ALA A 87 -0.14 -13.45 -5.59
N CYS A 88 0.89 -12.60 -5.64
CA CYS A 88 0.92 -11.31 -4.95
C CYS A 88 0.43 -10.19 -5.87
N TRP A 89 -0.84 -9.81 -5.69
CA TRP A 89 -1.63 -8.85 -6.50
C TRP A 89 -1.01 -7.50 -6.91
N ARG A 90 0.20 -7.18 -6.43
CA ARG A 90 1.00 -6.05 -6.93
C ARG A 90 1.14 -6.08 -8.44
N ARG A 91 1.26 -7.26 -9.06
CA ARG A 91 1.36 -7.39 -10.51
C ARG A 91 0.12 -6.85 -11.25
N LEU A 92 -1.10 -7.05 -10.74
CA LEU A 92 -2.30 -6.58 -11.43
C LEU A 92 -2.40 -5.06 -11.49
N ASP A 93 -1.96 -4.38 -10.45
CA ASP A 93 -2.04 -2.92 -10.37
C ASP A 93 -1.19 -2.22 -11.45
N TRP A 94 -0.03 -2.76 -11.83
CA TRP A 94 0.85 -2.18 -12.86
C TRP A 94 0.90 -2.96 -14.19
N ALA A 95 0.90 -4.28 -14.16
CA ALA A 95 0.93 -5.13 -15.35
C ALA A 95 -0.45 -5.31 -16.00
N GLY A 96 -1.55 -5.16 -15.24
CA GLY A 96 -2.91 -5.36 -15.75
C GLY A 96 -3.13 -6.77 -16.27
N ASN A 97 -3.81 -6.91 -17.41
CA ASN A 97 -4.10 -8.21 -18.05
C ASN A 97 -3.01 -8.64 -19.06
N ARG A 98 -1.80 -8.08 -18.98
CA ARG A 98 -0.72 -8.39 -19.92
C ARG A 98 -0.13 -9.77 -19.61
N ASP A 99 0.30 -10.46 -20.66
CA ASP A 99 1.09 -11.68 -20.52
C ASP A 99 2.52 -11.41 -20.01
N GLU A 100 3.28 -12.46 -19.75
CA GLU A 100 4.64 -12.35 -19.21
C GLU A 100 5.60 -11.66 -20.17
N ALA A 101 5.51 -11.94 -21.47
CA ALA A 101 6.40 -11.36 -22.47
C ALA A 101 6.20 -9.84 -22.57
N ALA A 102 4.94 -9.39 -22.64
CA ALA A 102 4.58 -7.98 -22.64
C ALA A 102 4.93 -7.30 -21.30
N THR A 103 4.79 -8.01 -20.18
CA THR A 103 5.19 -7.50 -18.86
C THR A 103 6.70 -7.31 -18.78
N ARG A 104 7.48 -8.29 -19.22
CA ARG A 104 8.95 -8.28 -19.24
C ARG A 104 9.48 -7.13 -20.10
N ALA A 105 8.94 -6.95 -21.30
CA ALA A 105 9.30 -5.85 -22.21
C ALA A 105 9.09 -4.45 -21.59
N LEU A 106 8.19 -4.31 -20.61
CA LEU A 106 7.95 -3.03 -19.93
C LEU A 106 8.93 -2.77 -18.79
N ILE A 107 9.46 -3.80 -18.14
CA ILE A 107 10.29 -3.65 -16.93
C ILE A 107 11.78 -3.87 -17.18
N GLU A 108 12.16 -4.62 -18.20
CA GLU A 108 13.57 -4.81 -18.59
C GLU A 108 14.28 -3.48 -18.88
N PRO A 109 13.67 -2.50 -19.61
CA PRO A 109 14.31 -1.20 -19.78
C PRO A 109 14.57 -0.48 -18.46
N LEU A 110 13.74 -0.74 -17.44
CA LEU A 110 13.89 -0.17 -16.10
C LEU A 110 14.99 -0.88 -15.27
N GLY A 111 15.61 -1.94 -15.81
CA GLY A 111 16.63 -2.73 -15.13
C GLY A 111 16.07 -3.79 -14.17
N TYR A 112 14.78 -4.14 -14.30
CA TYR A 112 14.15 -5.18 -13.49
C TYR A 112 14.03 -6.51 -14.25
N ASP A 113 13.97 -7.58 -13.48
CA ASP A 113 13.73 -8.95 -13.95
C ASP A 113 12.54 -9.55 -13.19
N LEU A 114 11.59 -10.14 -13.91
CA LEU A 114 10.41 -10.79 -13.31
C LEU A 114 10.79 -12.00 -12.45
N ASP A 115 11.91 -12.66 -12.77
CA ASP A 115 12.37 -13.85 -12.07
C ASP A 115 13.16 -13.51 -10.79
N HIS A 116 13.51 -12.24 -10.62
CA HIS A 116 14.19 -11.75 -9.44
C HIS A 116 13.17 -11.13 -8.47
N PRO A 117 12.86 -11.79 -7.33
CA PRO A 117 11.87 -11.27 -6.39
C PRO A 117 12.37 -9.97 -5.76
N LEU A 118 11.61 -8.90 -5.96
CA LEU A 118 11.88 -7.60 -5.36
C LEU A 118 10.70 -7.15 -4.50
N ASN A 119 10.98 -6.54 -3.36
CA ASN A 119 9.99 -5.84 -2.57
C ASN A 119 9.92 -4.35 -2.94
N VAL A 120 8.91 -3.64 -2.41
CA VAL A 120 8.69 -2.21 -2.74
C VAL A 120 9.84 -1.29 -2.36
N LEU A 121 10.59 -1.62 -1.30
CA LEU A 121 11.74 -0.81 -0.89
C LEU A 121 12.91 -1.01 -1.85
N GLU A 122 13.11 -2.22 -2.35
CA GLU A 122 14.16 -2.55 -3.31
C GLU A 122 13.87 -1.95 -4.68
N VAL A 123 12.63 -2.08 -5.17
CA VAL A 123 12.17 -1.42 -6.40
C VAL A 123 12.40 0.09 -6.30
N TYR A 124 11.97 0.72 -5.22
CA TYR A 124 12.18 2.16 -5.07
C TYR A 124 13.66 2.54 -4.87
N ARG A 125 14.49 1.66 -4.30
CA ARG A 125 15.93 1.94 -4.17
C ARG A 125 16.62 1.92 -5.52
N ALA A 126 16.35 0.89 -6.34
CA ALA A 126 16.88 0.71 -7.68
C ALA A 126 16.32 1.72 -8.70
N TYR A 127 15.27 2.46 -8.32
CA TYR A 127 14.63 3.47 -9.13
C TYR A 127 15.59 4.55 -9.65
N ASP A 128 15.71 4.62 -10.98
CA ASP A 128 16.35 5.73 -11.69
C ASP A 128 15.34 6.83 -12.06
N ARG A 129 15.56 8.01 -11.49
CA ARG A 129 14.73 9.21 -11.69
C ARG A 129 14.71 9.71 -13.14
N GLN A 130 15.70 9.37 -13.96
CA GLN A 130 15.72 9.78 -15.37
C GLN A 130 14.52 9.25 -16.16
N TRP A 131 13.84 8.21 -15.67
CA TRP A 131 12.60 7.71 -16.30
C TRP A 131 11.43 8.71 -16.24
N TRP A 132 11.50 9.74 -15.37
CA TRP A 132 10.49 10.80 -15.35
C TRP A 132 10.54 11.74 -16.54
N SER A 133 11.73 11.99 -17.07
CA SER A 133 11.90 12.86 -18.22
C SER A 133 11.62 12.16 -19.55
N ARG A 134 11.10 10.92 -19.52
CA ARG A 134 10.79 10.08 -20.70
C ARG A 134 9.30 9.69 -20.77
N PRO A 135 8.36 10.65 -20.81
CA PRO A 135 6.92 10.37 -20.81
C PRO A 135 6.43 9.55 -22.01
N GLU A 136 7.17 9.58 -23.12
CA GLU A 136 6.91 8.82 -24.35
C GLU A 136 7.24 7.32 -24.23
N SER A 137 8.01 6.92 -23.21
CA SER A 137 8.35 5.51 -23.02
C SER A 137 7.12 4.71 -22.58
N PRO A 138 6.85 3.53 -23.20
CA PRO A 138 5.84 2.60 -22.71
C PRO A 138 6.03 2.20 -21.24
N SER A 139 7.29 2.18 -20.78
CA SER A 139 7.67 1.86 -19.40
C SER A 139 7.39 2.99 -18.40
N HIS A 140 7.13 4.22 -18.86
CA HIS A 140 6.94 5.38 -17.99
C HIS A 140 5.76 5.17 -17.01
N GLY A 141 4.61 4.72 -17.52
CA GLY A 141 3.43 4.47 -16.68
C GLY A 141 3.63 3.32 -15.69
N VAL A 142 4.32 2.26 -16.11
CA VAL A 142 4.68 1.13 -15.24
C VAL A 142 5.62 1.58 -14.14
N MET A 143 6.63 2.38 -14.48
CA MET A 143 7.57 2.94 -13.52
C MET A 143 6.84 3.80 -12.47
N GLN A 144 5.91 4.68 -12.87
CA GLN A 144 5.17 5.50 -11.90
C GLN A 144 4.40 4.63 -10.89
N LYS A 145 3.81 3.52 -11.35
CA LYS A 145 3.08 2.60 -10.48
C LYS A 145 3.99 1.78 -9.57
N LEU A 146 5.07 1.23 -10.11
CA LEU A 146 6.06 0.43 -9.35
C LEU A 146 6.81 1.28 -8.32
N GLY A 147 7.36 2.42 -8.74
CA GLY A 147 8.17 3.30 -7.92
C GLY A 147 7.36 4.09 -6.89
N TYR A 148 6.17 4.59 -7.25
CA TYR A 148 5.39 5.45 -6.35
C TYR A 148 4.10 4.82 -5.87
N GLY A 149 3.25 4.36 -6.79
CA GLY A 149 1.92 3.85 -6.44
C GLY A 149 1.98 2.75 -5.38
N LEU A 150 2.72 1.68 -5.65
CA LEU A 150 2.83 0.52 -4.75
C LEU A 150 3.63 0.84 -3.48
N ALA A 151 4.75 1.53 -3.63
CA ALA A 151 5.62 1.84 -2.51
C ALA A 151 4.92 2.75 -1.50
N THR A 152 4.21 3.80 -1.95
CA THR A 152 3.51 4.74 -1.06
C THR A 152 2.45 4.05 -0.19
N VAL A 153 1.74 3.05 -0.71
CA VAL A 153 0.75 2.28 0.07
C VAL A 153 1.41 1.51 1.20
N ALA A 154 2.49 0.78 0.90
CA ALA A 154 3.19 -0.02 1.89
C ALA A 154 3.88 0.85 2.95
N LEU A 155 4.51 1.96 2.53
CA LEU A 155 5.12 2.93 3.43
C LEU A 155 4.09 3.57 4.35
N HIS A 156 2.90 3.88 3.85
CA HIS A 156 1.83 4.45 4.67
C HIS A 156 1.37 3.48 5.76
N GLY A 157 1.19 2.20 5.40
CA GLY A 157 0.89 1.15 6.38
C GLY A 157 1.97 1.03 7.46
N ALA A 158 3.25 1.03 7.06
CA ALA A 158 4.38 0.97 7.96
C ALA A 158 4.49 2.17 8.92
N LEU A 159 4.22 3.38 8.42
CA LEU A 159 4.23 4.60 9.24
C LEU A 159 3.06 4.65 10.24
N LEU A 160 1.88 4.14 9.85
CA LEU A 160 0.70 4.09 10.71
C LEU A 160 0.72 2.92 11.70
N ALA A 161 1.48 1.86 11.40
CA ALA A 161 1.66 0.74 12.31
C ALA A 161 2.31 1.21 13.62
N ASP A 162 1.95 0.56 14.72
CA ASP A 162 2.51 0.85 16.04
C ASP A 162 3.80 0.10 16.32
N ASP A 163 4.73 0.19 15.37
CA ASP A 163 5.97 -0.57 15.37
C ASP A 163 7.12 0.37 14.96
N PRO A 164 8.01 0.72 15.91
CA PRO A 164 9.15 1.59 15.63
C PRO A 164 10.09 1.05 14.55
N ALA A 165 10.27 -0.28 14.45
CA ALA A 165 11.17 -0.88 13.48
C ALA A 165 10.61 -0.77 12.05
N LEU A 166 9.29 -0.95 11.88
CA LEU A 166 8.62 -0.70 10.60
C LEU A 166 8.74 0.76 10.15
N ARG A 167 8.52 1.70 11.08
CA ARG A 167 8.66 3.14 10.81
C ARG A 167 10.08 3.50 10.39
N GLU A 168 11.08 2.97 11.09
CA GLU A 168 12.48 3.25 10.80
C GLU A 168 12.91 2.68 9.45
N ARG A 169 12.42 1.49 9.07
CA ARG A 169 12.65 0.93 7.73
C ARG A 169 12.04 1.78 6.62
N ALA A 170 10.87 2.39 6.85
CA ALA A 170 10.16 3.20 5.86
C ALA A 170 10.75 4.61 5.70
N ARG A 171 11.29 5.19 6.78
CA ARG A 171 11.71 6.60 6.85
C ARG A 171 12.70 7.03 5.76
N PRO A 172 13.80 6.30 5.45
CA PRO A 172 14.75 6.73 4.43
C PRO A 172 14.12 6.84 3.03
N THR A 173 13.25 5.88 2.70
CA THR A 173 12.51 5.85 1.44
C THR A 173 11.57 7.04 1.33
N VAL A 174 10.82 7.35 2.39
CA VAL A 174 9.91 8.49 2.44
C VAL A 174 10.67 9.82 2.35
N ALA A 175 11.78 9.96 3.07
CA ALA A 175 12.61 11.16 3.00
C ALA A 175 13.13 11.41 1.57
N ARG A 176 13.56 10.34 0.88
CA ARG A 176 13.95 10.41 -0.54
C ARG A 176 12.76 10.84 -1.42
N MET A 177 11.58 10.21 -1.26
CA MET A 177 10.37 10.56 -2.02
C MET A 177 9.98 12.02 -1.87
N VAL A 178 9.97 12.54 -0.64
CA VAL A 178 9.61 13.94 -0.34
C VAL A 178 10.63 14.91 -0.93
N ARG A 179 11.93 14.62 -0.82
CA ARG A 179 12.98 15.46 -1.43
C ARG A 179 12.84 15.49 -2.95
N GLU A 180 12.77 14.33 -3.59
CA GLU A 180 12.60 14.23 -5.04
C GLU A 180 11.32 14.93 -5.50
N PHE A 181 10.24 14.83 -4.71
CA PHE A 181 9.00 15.56 -4.97
C PHE A 181 9.19 17.09 -4.91
N SER A 182 9.83 17.60 -3.86
CA SER A 182 10.08 19.03 -3.65
C SER A 182 10.94 19.65 -4.77
N GLU A 183 11.98 18.92 -5.20
CA GLU A 183 12.92 19.35 -6.24
C GLU A 183 12.27 19.48 -7.63
N ASN A 184 11.21 18.70 -7.91
CA ASN A 184 10.65 18.55 -9.26
C ASN A 184 9.27 19.20 -9.46
N ARG A 185 8.84 20.06 -8.52
CA ARG A 185 7.66 20.96 -8.58
C ARG A 185 6.59 20.57 -9.63
N GLN A 186 5.86 19.48 -9.37
CA GLN A 186 4.65 19.06 -10.09
C GLN A 186 4.80 18.45 -11.50
N SER A 187 5.92 17.84 -11.89
CA SER A 187 5.91 16.96 -13.09
C SER A 187 4.98 15.74 -12.93
N TYR A 188 4.52 15.47 -11.71
CA TYR A 188 3.46 14.51 -11.40
C TYR A 188 2.11 15.03 -11.91
N ARG A 189 1.80 14.80 -13.18
CA ARG A 189 0.49 15.11 -13.79
C ARG A 189 -0.71 14.35 -13.20
N VAL A 190 -0.55 13.66 -12.07
CA VAL A 190 -1.57 12.85 -11.40
C VAL A 190 -1.57 13.18 -9.90
N GLY A 191 -2.60 13.91 -9.45
CA GLY A 191 -2.72 14.42 -8.07
C GLY A 191 -2.71 13.35 -6.97
N GLU A 192 -2.92 12.08 -7.32
CA GLU A 192 -2.92 10.96 -6.39
C GLU A 192 -1.53 10.72 -5.74
N ASN A 193 -0.46 10.68 -6.53
CA ASN A 193 0.90 10.46 -6.01
C ASN A 193 1.41 11.67 -5.21
N PHE A 194 0.98 12.88 -5.59
CA PHE A 194 1.20 14.11 -4.82
C PHE A 194 0.63 14.00 -3.41
N ASN A 195 -0.69 13.73 -3.31
CA ASN A 195 -1.38 13.63 -2.04
C ASN A 195 -0.75 12.56 -1.14
N ARG A 196 -0.43 11.39 -1.70
CA ARG A 196 0.22 10.29 -0.96
C ARG A 196 1.58 10.71 -0.42
N THR A 197 2.43 11.35 -1.23
CA THR A 197 3.78 11.75 -0.82
C THR A 197 3.75 12.81 0.27
N VAL A 198 2.84 13.79 0.18
CA VAL A 198 2.64 14.80 1.24
C VAL A 198 2.22 14.15 2.55
N ILE A 199 1.23 13.24 2.52
CA ILE A 199 0.77 12.52 3.71
C ILE A 199 1.92 11.71 4.34
N LEU A 200 2.73 11.02 3.53
CA LEU A 200 3.89 10.29 4.02
C LEU A 200 4.91 11.21 4.68
N GLY A 201 5.20 12.37 4.09
CA GLY A 201 6.07 13.38 4.68
C GLY A 201 5.58 13.83 6.06
N LEU A 202 4.29 14.17 6.18
CA LEU A 202 3.68 14.58 7.45
C LEU A 202 3.73 13.48 8.52
N LEU A 203 3.70 12.20 8.14
CA LEU A 203 3.77 11.08 9.07
C LEU A 203 5.20 10.71 9.47
N ALA A 204 6.19 10.94 8.59
CA ALA A 204 7.56 10.47 8.77
C ALA A 204 8.55 11.55 9.22
N LEU A 205 8.31 12.82 8.89
CA LEU A 205 9.28 13.91 9.05
C LEU A 205 8.71 14.94 10.04
N PRO A 206 8.95 14.76 11.35
CA PRO A 206 8.63 15.78 12.36
C PRO A 206 9.53 17.01 12.25
#